data_AF-B1T5K1-F1
#
_entry.id   AF-B1T5K1-F1
#
_cell.length_a   1.000
_cell.length_b   1.000
_cell.length_c   1.000
_cell.angle_alpha   90.00
_cell.angle_beta   90.00
_cell.angle_gamma   90.00
#
_symmetry.space_group_name_H-M   'P 1'
#
loop_
_entity.id
_entity.type
_entity.pdbx_description
1 polymer ?
#
loop_
_entity_poly.entity_id
_entity_poly.type
_entity_poly.pdbx_seq_one_letter_code
_entity_poly.pdbx_strand_id
1 'polypeptide(L)'
;MVMPFHQSANDSSCHERFPTPYAAATSAPNLKRDAPLRYPGVTTDYAGGKQTWDRAAVANHIGVAFDWAAAQGLKPTRIVVAEFGCMRLWPDCGTYLKDVMHAVDARGGHWAFYSFREDVWDGMDYELPASLKPGRFYWLAENGKRDRLPRDEQLMRILEAGMKH
;
A
#
# COMPACT_ATOMS: atom_id res chain seq x y z
N MET A 1 -17.04 1.44 10.15
CA MET A 1 -17.28 1.42 8.69
C MET A 1 -15.99 0.93 8.06
N VAL A 2 -16.02 -0.20 7.38
CA VAL A 2 -14.87 -0.68 6.60
C VAL A 2 -14.94 0.07 5.28
N MET A 3 -14.04 1.02 5.05
CA MET A 3 -13.78 1.44 3.67
C MET A 3 -12.84 0.37 3.11
N PRO A 4 -13.29 -0.46 2.15
CA PRO A 4 -12.38 -1.38 1.51
C PRO A 4 -11.34 -0.56 0.76
N PHE A 5 -10.11 -0.61 1.23
CA PHE A 5 -8.94 -0.25 0.44
C PHE A 5 -8.73 -1.40 -0.55
N HIS A 6 -9.61 -1.48 -1.55
CA HIS A 6 -9.61 -2.60 -2.47
C HIS A 6 -8.36 -2.50 -3.34
N GLN A 7 -7.33 -3.22 -2.93
CA GLN A 7 -6.14 -3.46 -3.71
C GLN A 7 -6.43 -4.56 -4.72
N SER A 8 -7.45 -4.37 -5.56
CA SER A 8 -7.66 -5.30 -6.66
C SER A 8 -6.72 -4.92 -7.78
N ALA A 9 -5.61 -5.65 -7.87
CA ALA A 9 -4.73 -5.61 -9.03
C ALA A 9 -5.41 -6.14 -10.32
N ASN A 10 -6.71 -6.47 -10.29
CA ASN A 10 -7.43 -7.03 -11.45
C ASN A 10 -8.91 -6.63 -11.59
N ASP A 11 -9.45 -5.71 -10.77
CA ASP A 11 -10.84 -5.27 -10.90
C ASP A 11 -10.90 -3.94 -11.65
N SER A 12 -10.95 -4.05 -12.98
CA SER A 12 -11.17 -2.92 -13.88
C SER A 12 -12.55 -2.28 -13.70
N SER A 13 -13.50 -2.90 -12.99
CA SER A 13 -14.89 -2.43 -12.98
C SER A 13 -15.15 -1.19 -12.09
N CYS A 14 -14.29 -0.91 -11.11
CA CYS A 14 -14.42 0.28 -10.23
C CYS A 14 -13.38 1.38 -10.50
N HIS A 15 -12.34 1.11 -11.28
CA HIS A 15 -11.22 2.03 -11.52
C HIS A 15 -11.25 2.77 -12.87
N GLU A 16 -12.20 2.44 -13.74
CA GLU A 16 -12.21 2.92 -15.13
C GLU A 16 -12.46 4.42 -15.31
N ARG A 17 -12.84 5.17 -14.26
CA ARG A 17 -13.10 6.61 -14.39
C ARG A 17 -12.01 7.53 -13.85
N PHE A 18 -11.24 7.14 -12.83
CA PHE A 18 -10.07 7.89 -12.33
C PHE A 18 -9.11 6.97 -11.54
N PRO A 19 -7.93 6.58 -12.06
CA PRO A 19 -6.96 5.82 -11.26
C PRO A 19 -6.49 6.66 -10.07
N THR A 20 -6.45 6.08 -8.87
CA THR A 20 -5.89 6.77 -7.71
C THR A 20 -4.37 6.91 -7.88
N PRO A 21 -3.73 8.01 -7.43
CA PRO A 21 -2.28 8.18 -7.47
C PRO A 21 -1.55 7.01 -6.84
N TYR A 22 -2.14 6.41 -5.81
CA TYR A 22 -1.69 5.17 -5.21
C TYR A 22 -1.69 4.00 -6.20
N ALA A 23 -2.82 3.72 -6.88
CA ALA A 23 -2.90 2.67 -7.89
C ALA A 23 -2.01 2.95 -9.12
N ALA A 24 -1.66 4.21 -9.38
CA ALA A 24 -0.73 4.58 -10.45
C ALA A 24 0.75 4.50 -10.04
N ALA A 25 1.09 4.81 -8.78
CA ALA A 25 2.47 4.92 -8.30
C ALA A 25 2.98 3.68 -7.54
N THR A 26 2.10 2.91 -6.91
CA THR A 26 2.51 1.82 -5.99
C THR A 26 2.19 0.41 -6.50
N SER A 27 1.66 0.30 -7.72
CA SER A 27 1.11 -0.94 -8.28
C SER A 27 2.07 -1.66 -9.24
N ALA A 28 1.78 -2.94 -9.54
CA ALA A 28 2.54 -3.70 -10.53
C ALA A 28 2.60 -3.06 -11.94
N PRO A 29 1.51 -2.46 -12.46
CA PRO A 29 1.57 -1.70 -13.71
C PRO A 29 2.62 -0.57 -13.70
N ASN A 30 2.85 0.09 -12.56
CA ASN A 30 3.86 1.16 -12.48
C ASN A 30 5.28 0.66 -12.77
N LEU A 31 5.61 -0.54 -12.29
CA LEU A 31 6.92 -1.18 -12.51
C LEU A 31 7.19 -1.50 -13.99
N LYS A 32 6.14 -1.58 -14.82
CA LYS A 32 6.24 -1.87 -16.26
C LYS A 32 6.29 -0.62 -17.14
N ARG A 33 6.22 0.59 -16.56
CA ARG A 33 6.28 1.84 -17.32
C ARG A 33 7.72 2.13 -17.76
N ASP A 34 7.86 2.77 -18.91
CA ASP A 34 9.16 3.28 -19.39
C ASP A 34 9.78 4.27 -18.38
N ALA A 35 8.92 5.09 -17.76
CA ALA A 35 9.25 5.95 -16.64
C ALA A 35 8.29 5.65 -15.46
N PRO A 36 8.74 4.83 -14.48
CA PRO A 36 7.96 4.57 -13.28
C PRO A 36 7.72 5.83 -12.46
N LEU A 37 6.49 6.03 -12.00
CA LEU A 37 6.13 7.10 -11.08
C LEU A 37 6.79 6.84 -9.71
N ARG A 38 7.33 7.87 -9.08
CA ARG A 38 8.11 7.77 -7.82
C ARG A 38 7.44 8.51 -6.69
N TYR A 39 7.38 7.89 -5.53
CA TYR A 39 6.90 8.54 -4.31
C TYR A 39 8.08 8.82 -3.38
N PRO A 40 8.05 9.89 -2.59
CA PRO A 40 7.12 11.02 -2.69
C PRO A 40 7.48 11.97 -3.85
N GLY A 41 6.50 12.76 -4.29
CA GLY A 41 6.72 13.94 -5.14
C GLY A 41 6.31 13.80 -6.61
N VAL A 42 5.83 12.65 -7.06
CA VAL A 42 5.33 12.53 -8.45
C VAL A 42 4.01 13.28 -8.63
N THR A 43 3.91 14.08 -9.69
CA THR A 43 2.65 14.71 -10.10
C THR A 43 1.97 13.87 -11.18
N THR A 44 0.72 13.44 -10.93
CA THR A 44 -0.07 12.62 -11.87
C THR A 44 -1.51 13.12 -11.94
N ASP A 45 -2.26 12.64 -12.93
CA ASP A 45 -3.69 12.92 -13.04
C ASP A 45 -4.48 12.18 -11.96
N TYR A 46 -5.35 12.90 -11.26
CA TYR A 46 -6.25 12.39 -10.23
C TYR A 46 -7.49 13.26 -10.10
N ALA A 47 -8.67 12.63 -10.00
CA ALA A 47 -9.96 13.30 -9.80
C ALA A 47 -10.21 14.49 -10.77
N GLY A 48 -9.73 14.38 -12.01
CA GLY A 48 -9.89 15.42 -13.05
C GLY A 48 -8.86 16.56 -12.99
N GLY A 49 -7.84 16.49 -12.14
CA GLY A 49 -6.76 17.48 -12.06
C GLY A 49 -5.38 16.86 -11.89
N LYS A 50 -4.34 17.70 -11.79
CA LYS A 50 -2.98 17.27 -11.44
C LYS A 50 -2.81 17.26 -9.93
N GLN A 51 -2.30 16.17 -9.39
CA GLN A 51 -1.98 16.04 -7.97
C GLN A 51 -0.56 15.53 -7.78
N THR A 52 0.21 16.24 -6.94
CA THR A 52 1.48 15.75 -6.42
C THR A 52 1.21 14.74 -5.33
N TRP A 53 1.79 13.55 -5.47
CA TRP A 53 1.62 12.45 -4.53
C TRP A 53 2.79 12.43 -3.54
N ASP A 54 2.56 13.02 -2.38
CA ASP A 54 3.50 13.10 -1.27
C ASP A 54 2.79 12.77 0.06
N ARG A 55 3.51 12.90 1.19
CA ARG A 55 2.97 12.65 2.52
C ARG A 55 1.73 13.48 2.83
N ALA A 56 1.68 14.74 2.39
CA ALA A 56 0.52 15.60 2.63
C ALA A 56 -0.68 15.13 1.82
N ALA A 57 -0.47 14.73 0.56
CA ALA A 57 -1.52 14.15 -0.27
C ALA A 57 -2.07 12.84 0.32
N VAL A 58 -1.20 11.97 0.86
CA VAL A 58 -1.61 10.74 1.58
C VAL A 58 -2.46 11.08 2.80
N ALA A 59 -1.99 12.00 3.64
CA ALA A 59 -2.71 12.42 4.85
C ALA A 59 -4.07 13.04 4.52
N ASN A 60 -4.14 13.90 3.51
CA ASN A 60 -5.39 14.50 3.05
C ASN A 60 -6.36 13.45 2.52
N HIS A 61 -5.87 12.49 1.73
CA HIS A 61 -6.69 11.43 1.17
C HIS A 61 -7.32 10.55 2.26
N ILE A 62 -6.51 10.09 3.22
CA ILE A 62 -6.99 9.32 4.38
C ILE A 62 -7.92 10.17 5.25
N GLY A 63 -7.59 11.46 5.41
CA GLY A 63 -8.33 12.42 6.22
C GLY A 63 -9.80 12.56 5.82
N VAL A 64 -10.14 12.42 4.53
CA VAL A 64 -11.53 12.51 4.05
C VAL A 64 -12.47 11.56 4.80
N ALA A 65 -12.03 10.32 5.08
CA ALA A 65 -12.84 9.34 5.79
C ALA A 65 -13.06 9.74 7.26
N PHE A 66 -12.04 10.32 7.90
CA PHE A 66 -12.14 10.81 9.27
C PHE A 66 -12.99 12.08 9.38
N ASP A 67 -12.90 12.98 8.40
CA ASP A 67 -13.71 14.20 8.35
C ASP A 67 -15.19 13.86 8.18
N TRP A 68 -15.49 12.92 7.28
CA TRP A 68 -16.84 12.36 7.16
C TRP A 68 -17.31 11.73 8.47
N ALA A 69 -16.49 10.89 9.11
CA ALA A 69 -16.84 10.23 10.36
C ALA A 69 -17.15 11.23 11.47
N ALA A 70 -16.35 12.29 11.58
CA ALA A 70 -16.57 13.38 12.53
C ALA A 70 -17.90 14.10 12.25
N ALA A 71 -18.23 14.36 10.98
CA ALA A 71 -19.51 14.94 10.59
C ALA A 71 -20.71 14.03 10.93
N GLN A 72 -20.49 12.70 11.01
CA GLN A 72 -21.49 11.74 11.48
C GLN A 72 -21.49 11.52 13.00
N GLY A 73 -20.68 12.27 13.76
CA GLY A 73 -20.57 12.12 15.21
C GLY A 73 -19.84 10.85 15.66
N LEU A 74 -19.08 10.20 14.78
CA LEU A 74 -18.29 9.02 15.09
C LEU A 74 -16.92 9.41 15.64
N LYS A 75 -16.49 8.72 16.70
CA LYS A 75 -15.13 8.89 17.25
C LYS A 75 -14.09 8.28 16.31
N PRO A 76 -12.88 8.86 16.21
CA PRO A 76 -11.81 8.30 15.37
C PRO A 76 -11.43 6.85 15.70
N THR A 77 -11.58 6.44 16.96
CA THR A 77 -11.37 5.05 17.41
C THR A 77 -12.36 4.03 16.83
N ARG A 78 -13.33 4.47 16.02
CA ARG A 78 -14.25 3.60 15.25
C ARG A 78 -13.85 3.48 13.76
N ILE A 79 -12.75 4.11 13.37
CA ILE A 79 -12.22 4.08 12.01
C ILE A 79 -11.02 3.15 11.97
N VAL A 80 -11.06 2.22 11.01
CA VAL A 80 -10.00 1.26 10.73
C VAL A 80 -9.63 1.40 9.25
N VAL A 81 -8.37 1.71 8.97
CA VAL A 81 -7.78 1.47 7.65
C VAL A 81 -7.48 -0.01 7.55
N ALA A 82 -8.42 -0.75 6.96
CA ALA A 82 -8.44 -2.21 7.05
C ALA A 82 -7.40 -2.90 6.16
N GLU A 83 -6.99 -2.23 5.08
CA GLU A 83 -6.00 -2.72 4.14
C GLU A 83 -5.15 -1.55 3.67
N PHE A 84 -3.84 -1.75 3.59
CA PHE A 84 -2.91 -0.86 2.90
C PHE A 84 -1.66 -1.66 2.58
N GLY A 85 -0.98 -1.28 1.51
CA GLY A 85 0.19 -1.99 1.02
C GLY A 85 0.84 -1.26 -0.14
N CYS A 86 1.96 -1.76 -0.66
CA CYS A 86 2.61 -1.33 -1.88
C CYS A 86 3.42 -2.50 -2.45
N MET A 87 3.70 -2.48 -3.74
CA MET A 87 4.58 -3.49 -4.34
C MET A 87 5.94 -3.52 -3.63
N ARG A 88 6.34 -4.67 -3.07
CA ARG A 88 7.60 -4.81 -2.32
C ARG A 88 8.86 -4.45 -3.13
N LEU A 89 8.78 -4.62 -4.46
CA LEU A 89 9.87 -4.33 -5.40
C LEU A 89 10.08 -2.83 -5.61
N TRP A 90 9.13 -2.01 -5.17
CA TRP A 90 9.20 -0.57 -5.33
C TRP A 90 10.09 0.05 -4.23
N PRO A 91 11.14 0.79 -4.59
CA PRO A 91 12.11 1.31 -3.62
C PRO A 91 11.48 2.18 -2.53
N ASP A 92 10.40 2.88 -2.88
CA ASP A 92 9.77 3.87 -2.01
C ASP A 92 8.64 3.28 -1.15
N CYS A 93 8.40 1.97 -1.25
CA CYS A 93 7.32 1.27 -0.56
C CYS A 93 7.41 1.47 0.97
N GLY A 94 8.60 1.33 1.55
CA GLY A 94 8.81 1.55 2.99
C GLY A 94 8.47 2.97 3.46
N THR A 95 8.73 3.99 2.64
CA THR A 95 8.37 5.38 2.96
C THR A 95 6.86 5.56 2.90
N TYR A 96 6.22 5.02 1.86
CA TYR A 96 4.77 5.08 1.70
C TYR A 96 4.02 4.42 2.88
N LEU A 97 4.43 3.22 3.31
CA LEU A 97 3.81 2.53 4.46
C LEU A 97 3.88 3.37 5.74
N LYS A 98 5.03 4.02 6.01
CA LYS A 98 5.19 4.91 7.16
C LYS A 98 4.24 6.10 7.10
N ASP A 99 4.11 6.72 5.94
CA ASP A 99 3.26 7.90 5.78
C ASP A 99 1.77 7.55 5.93
N VAL A 100 1.34 6.36 5.47
CA VAL A 100 -0.03 5.85 5.71
C VAL A 100 -0.26 5.62 7.21
N MET A 101 0.61 4.87 7.89
CA MET A 101 0.46 4.61 9.32
C MET A 101 0.43 5.91 10.13
N HIS A 102 1.39 6.81 9.89
CA HIS A 102 1.41 8.12 10.55
C HIS A 102 0.15 8.95 10.30
N ALA A 103 -0.43 8.92 9.09
CA ALA A 103 -1.65 9.65 8.80
C ALA A 103 -2.86 9.12 9.60
N VAL A 104 -2.93 7.79 9.79
CA VAL A 104 -3.99 7.14 10.58
C VAL A 104 -3.79 7.40 12.07
N ASP A 105 -2.57 7.20 12.56
CA ASP A 105 -2.22 7.36 13.98
C ASP A 105 -2.40 8.82 14.43
N ALA A 106 -2.02 9.78 13.60
CA ALA A 106 -2.22 11.22 13.88
C ALA A 106 -3.68 11.62 14.04
N ARG A 107 -4.61 10.83 13.51
CA ARG A 107 -6.07 11.04 13.65
C ARG A 107 -6.67 10.18 14.78
N GLY A 108 -5.88 9.32 15.43
CA GLY A 108 -6.35 8.40 16.48
C GLY A 108 -7.20 7.24 15.95
N GLY A 109 -7.02 6.88 14.68
CA GLY A 109 -7.64 5.69 14.10
C GLY A 109 -6.81 4.42 14.33
N HIS A 110 -7.31 3.31 13.81
CA HIS A 110 -6.62 2.03 13.82
C HIS A 110 -6.29 1.62 12.38
N TRP A 111 -5.31 0.75 12.22
CA TRP A 111 -4.97 0.19 10.92
C TRP A 111 -4.74 -1.32 11.03
N ALA A 112 -4.99 -2.01 9.92
CA ALA A 112 -4.66 -3.40 9.69
C ALA A 112 -3.96 -3.49 8.34
N PHE A 113 -2.88 -4.26 8.29
CA PHE A 113 -1.99 -4.32 7.14
C PHE A 113 -2.31 -5.52 6.24
N TYR A 114 -2.25 -5.32 4.92
CA TYR A 114 -2.44 -6.36 3.91
C TYR A 114 -1.16 -6.50 3.05
N SER A 115 -0.44 -7.62 3.05
CA SER A 115 -0.55 -8.83 3.88
C SER A 115 0.85 -9.20 4.39
N PHE A 116 0.95 -9.87 5.55
CA PHE A 116 2.25 -10.27 6.13
C PHE A 116 3.05 -11.20 5.20
N ARG A 117 2.41 -12.28 4.75
CA ARG A 117 2.93 -13.25 3.80
C ARG A 117 1.82 -13.58 2.82
N GLU A 118 2.11 -13.42 1.54
CA GLU A 118 1.20 -13.76 0.47
C GLU A 118 1.68 -15.08 -0.18
N ASP A 119 0.74 -15.96 -0.52
CA ASP A 119 0.99 -17.31 -1.03
C ASP A 119 0.77 -17.54 -2.54
N VAL A 120 0.27 -16.56 -3.29
CA VAL A 120 -0.04 -16.59 -4.73
C VAL A 120 0.75 -15.53 -5.52
N TRP A 121 0.72 -14.27 -5.08
CA TRP A 121 1.38 -13.10 -5.65
C TRP A 121 2.55 -12.56 -4.80
N ASP A 122 3.76 -12.85 -5.27
CA ASP A 122 5.02 -12.44 -4.62
C ASP A 122 5.17 -10.93 -4.41
N GLY A 123 4.49 -10.10 -5.20
CA GLY A 123 4.57 -8.64 -5.12
C GLY A 123 4.11 -8.06 -3.77
N MET A 124 3.32 -8.83 -3.03
CA MET A 124 2.70 -8.47 -1.76
C MET A 124 3.17 -9.34 -0.59
N ASP A 125 4.26 -10.12 -0.77
CA ASP A 125 4.93 -10.85 0.31
C ASP A 125 6.08 -10.00 0.87
N TYR A 126 5.83 -9.31 1.99
CA TYR A 126 6.71 -8.28 2.56
C TYR A 126 7.86 -8.85 3.40
N GLU A 127 7.89 -10.17 3.60
CA GLU A 127 9.04 -10.84 4.17
C GLU A 127 10.15 -11.09 3.13
N LEU A 128 9.82 -11.01 1.83
CA LEU A 128 10.78 -11.24 0.75
C LEU A 128 11.64 -10.01 0.47
N PRO A 129 12.96 -10.17 0.26
CA PRO A 129 13.83 -9.06 -0.11
C PRO A 129 13.45 -8.52 -1.49
N ALA A 130 13.50 -7.20 -1.68
CA ALA A 130 13.23 -6.55 -2.98
C ALA A 130 14.17 -7.04 -4.11
N SER A 131 15.32 -7.62 -3.77
CA SER A 131 16.26 -8.23 -4.72
C SER A 131 15.82 -9.62 -5.24
N LEU A 132 14.84 -10.26 -4.60
CA LEU A 132 14.30 -11.53 -5.06
C LEU A 132 13.47 -11.33 -6.33
N LYS A 133 13.99 -11.88 -7.44
CA LYS A 133 13.31 -11.88 -8.73
C LYS A 133 11.99 -12.68 -8.68
N PRO A 134 10.89 -12.18 -9.26
CA PRO A 134 9.60 -12.86 -9.27
C PRO A 134 9.67 -14.32 -9.77
N GLY A 135 10.39 -14.57 -10.86
CA GLY A 135 10.51 -15.93 -11.42
C GLY A 135 11.09 -16.97 -10.45
N ARG A 136 11.96 -16.56 -9.52
CA ARG A 136 12.50 -17.47 -8.49
C ARG A 136 11.46 -17.84 -7.44
N PHE A 137 10.55 -16.92 -7.11
CA PHE A 137 9.44 -17.19 -6.20
C PHE A 137 8.53 -18.28 -6.76
N TYR A 138 8.02 -18.09 -7.99
CA TYR A 138 7.10 -19.03 -8.63
C TYR A 138 7.75 -20.39 -8.83
N TRP A 139 9.00 -20.44 -9.30
CA TRP A 139 9.71 -21.72 -9.47
C TRP A 139 9.86 -22.49 -8.16
N LEU A 140 10.25 -21.82 -7.05
CA LEU A 140 10.34 -22.47 -5.74
C LEU A 140 8.97 -22.93 -5.24
N ALA A 141 7.93 -22.14 -5.47
CA ALA A 141 6.56 -22.47 -5.08
C ALA A 141 6.04 -23.71 -5.80
N GLU A 142 6.15 -23.76 -7.13
CA GLU A 142 5.71 -24.89 -7.96
C GLU A 142 6.45 -26.19 -7.64
N ASN A 143 7.71 -26.09 -7.22
CA ASN A 143 8.53 -27.25 -6.85
C ASN A 143 8.35 -27.67 -5.37
N GLY A 144 7.40 -27.09 -4.64
CA GLY A 144 7.18 -27.38 -3.23
C GLY A 144 8.33 -26.98 -2.29
N LYS A 145 9.16 -26.00 -2.71
CA LYS A 145 10.38 -25.54 -2.01
C LYS A 145 10.23 -24.11 -1.47
N ARG A 146 9.04 -23.74 -1.02
CA ARG A 146 8.72 -22.38 -0.49
C ARG A 146 9.53 -22.04 0.77
N ASP A 147 9.91 -23.05 1.55
CA ASP A 147 10.79 -22.97 2.72
C ASP A 147 12.17 -22.40 2.39
N ARG A 148 12.60 -22.47 1.11
CA ARG A 148 13.89 -21.95 0.64
C ARG A 148 13.84 -20.49 0.17
N LEU A 149 12.69 -19.83 0.26
CA LEU A 149 12.58 -18.42 -0.07
C LEU A 149 13.38 -17.60 0.95
N PRO A 150 14.27 -16.69 0.50
CA PRO A 150 14.98 -15.82 1.42
C PRO A 150 13.98 -14.89 2.12
N ARG A 151 14.18 -14.67 3.42
CA ARG A 151 13.40 -13.76 4.24
C ARG A 151 14.33 -12.71 4.83
N ASP A 152 14.07 -11.43 4.56
CA ASP A 152 14.87 -10.33 5.11
C ASP A 152 14.07 -9.41 6.04
N GLU A 153 12.73 -9.49 5.97
CA GLU A 153 11.77 -8.82 6.83
C GLU A 153 11.96 -7.29 6.88
N GLN A 154 12.56 -6.68 5.86
CA GLN A 154 12.86 -5.24 5.90
C GLN A 154 11.60 -4.38 5.98
N LEU A 155 10.60 -4.68 5.17
CA LEU A 155 9.32 -3.97 5.20
C LEU A 155 8.51 -4.36 6.44
N MET A 156 8.65 -5.59 6.93
CA MET A 156 8.01 -6.01 8.17
C MET A 156 8.49 -5.25 9.40
N ARG A 157 9.80 -5.00 9.50
CA ARG A 157 10.36 -4.17 10.59
C ARG A 157 9.79 -2.75 10.62
N ILE A 158 9.39 -2.20 9.46
CA ILE A 158 8.74 -0.89 9.38
C ILE A 158 7.34 -0.94 10.01
N LEU A 159 6.57 -1.99 9.69
CA LEU A 159 5.22 -2.20 10.24
C LEU A 159 5.28 -2.47 11.75
N GLU A 160 6.21 -3.31 12.20
CA GLU A 160 6.43 -3.59 13.62
C GLU A 160 6.81 -2.35 14.42
N ALA A 161 7.61 -1.45 13.84
CA ALA A 161 7.94 -0.20 14.49
C ALA A 161 6.69 0.67 14.71
N GLY A 162 5.75 0.67 13.75
CA GLY A 162 4.48 1.40 13.86
C GLY A 162 3.50 0.80 14.88
N MET A 163 3.65 -0.46 15.26
CA MET A 163 2.76 -1.10 16.26
C MET A 163 3.10 -0.75 17.72
N LYS A 164 4.27 -0.14 17.99
CA LYS A 164 4.79 0.07 19.35
C LYS A 164 4.31 1.37 20.01
N HIS A 165 3.11 1.84 19.66
CA HIS A 165 2.55 3.11 20.13
C HIS A 165 1.35 2.92 21.06
#